data_AF-A0AAW2XT02-F1
#
_entry.id   AF-A0AAW2XT02-F1
#
_cell.length_a   1.000
_cell.length_b   1.000
_cell.length_c   1.000
_cell.angle_alpha   90.00
_cell.angle_beta   90.00
_cell.angle_gamma   90.00
#
_symmetry.space_group_name_H-M   'P 1'
#
loop_
_entity.id
_entity.type
_entity.pdbx_description
1 polymer ?
#
loop_
_entity_poly.entity_id
_entity_poly.type
_entity_poly.pdbx_seq_one_letter_code
_entity_poly.pdbx_strand_id
1 'polypeptide(L)'
;MVTSLVLHSRGWRSAYVDPARPCFLGVCPTNLNDMLVQQTRWALGNANCPIKVFSLIYGGLRMSILQSMFYAQVGSLYIVPVCGLAIIPQICLLYGIPLYPKVSDPFFVLFAFIFISSQCKHVQEVFSYGDSFRHAIIELRVG
;
A
#
# COMPACT_ATOMS: atom_id res chain seq x y z
N MET A 1 -2.66 5.59 15.00
CA MET A 1 -1.29 5.21 14.56
C MET A 1 -0.19 5.89 15.37
N VAL A 2 -0.25 7.22 15.58
CA VAL A 2 0.78 7.97 16.32
C VAL A 2 1.05 7.42 17.73
N THR A 3 0.00 7.10 18.48
CA THR A 3 0.13 6.53 19.84
C THR A 3 0.90 5.21 19.85
N SER A 4 0.60 4.30 18.92
CA SER A 4 1.31 3.02 18.77
C SER A 4 2.79 3.22 18.43
N LEU A 5 3.10 4.20 17.56
CA LEU A 5 4.48 4.56 17.23
C LEU A 5 5.24 5.07 18.46
N VAL A 6 4.61 5.92 19.29
CA VAL A 6 5.20 6.42 20.54
C VAL A 6 5.43 5.30 21.56
N LEU A 7 4.52 4.34 21.67
CA LEU A 7 4.72 3.19 22.56
C LEU A 7 5.86 2.29 22.05
N HIS A 8 5.88 1.96 20.77
CA HIS A 8 6.96 1.14 20.22
C HIS A 8 8.32 1.84 20.28
N SER A 9 8.39 3.16 20.10
CA SER A 9 9.66 3.90 20.24
C SER A 9 10.18 3.93 21.70
N ARG A 10 9.30 3.67 22.67
CA ARG A 10 9.67 3.46 24.08
C ARG A 10 10.09 2.01 24.39
N GLY A 11 10.06 1.11 23.42
CA GLY A 11 10.47 -0.30 23.55
C GLY A 11 9.33 -1.27 23.85
N TRP A 12 8.07 -0.83 23.80
CA TRP A 12 6.92 -1.73 23.94
C TRP A 12 6.82 -2.66 22.73
N ARG A 13 6.30 -3.87 22.96
CA ARG A 13 6.03 -4.87 21.92
C ARG A 13 4.54 -5.17 21.86
N SER A 14 3.99 -5.21 20.66
CA SER A 14 2.61 -5.63 20.40
C SER A 14 2.58 -7.10 19.96
N ALA A 15 1.46 -7.77 20.21
CA ALA A 15 1.18 -9.11 19.73
C ALA A 15 -0.13 -9.06 18.92
N TYR A 16 -0.14 -9.73 17.77
CA TYR A 16 -1.33 -9.96 16.97
C TYR A 16 -1.78 -11.40 17.17
N VAL A 17 -3.07 -11.59 17.45
CA VAL A 17 -3.68 -12.90 17.67
C VAL A 17 -4.86 -13.02 16.73
N ASP A 18 -4.83 -14.05 15.89
CA ASP A 18 -5.89 -14.35 14.93
C ASP A 18 -6.60 -15.66 15.30
N PRO A 19 -7.65 -15.60 16.14
CA PRO A 19 -8.39 -16.79 16.53
C PRO A 19 -9.31 -17.27 15.41
N ALA A 20 -9.50 -18.59 15.30
CA ALA A 20 -10.37 -19.20 14.27
C ALA A 20 -11.83 -18.67 14.28
N ARG A 21 -12.29 -18.12 15.40
CA ARG A 21 -13.57 -17.42 15.50
C ARG A 21 -13.32 -15.96 15.86
N PRO A 22 -13.88 -14.99 15.12
CA PRO A 22 -13.69 -13.58 15.43
C PRO A 22 -14.26 -13.25 16.81
N CYS A 23 -13.40 -12.73 17.70
CA CYS A 23 -13.80 -12.30 19.05
C CYS A 23 -14.58 -10.98 19.04
N PHE A 24 -14.41 -10.17 17.99
CA PHE A 24 -15.05 -8.88 17.83
C PHE A 24 -15.71 -8.81 16.46
N LEU A 25 -16.99 -8.45 16.41
CA LEU A 25 -17.76 -8.23 15.20
C LEU A 25 -18.07 -6.73 15.08
N GLY A 26 -17.53 -6.09 14.05
CA GLY A 26 -17.80 -4.69 13.73
C GLY A 26 -18.91 -4.54 12.69
N VAL A 27 -19.35 -3.29 12.48
CA VAL A 27 -20.25 -2.90 11.38
C VAL A 27 -19.44 -2.16 10.33
N CYS A 28 -19.61 -2.54 9.06
CA CYS A 28 -19.01 -1.86 7.91
C CYS A 28 -20.01 -0.89 7.26
N PRO A 29 -19.54 0.19 6.61
CA PRO A 29 -20.42 1.06 5.84
C PRO A 29 -21.05 0.28 4.68
N THR A 30 -22.37 0.38 4.55
CA THR A 30 -23.13 -0.24 3.44
C THR A 30 -23.26 0.68 2.23
N ASN A 31 -23.00 1.98 2.40
CA ASN A 31 -23.10 2.99 1.37
C ASN A 31 -21.71 3.47 0.94
N LEU A 32 -21.56 3.73 -0.37
CA LEU A 32 -20.31 4.24 -0.94
C LEU A 32 -19.91 5.59 -0.34
N ASN A 33 -20.88 6.48 -0.09
CA ASN A 33 -20.60 7.81 0.47
C ASN A 33 -19.94 7.71 1.85
N ASP A 34 -20.47 6.86 2.73
CA ASP A 34 -19.95 6.70 4.09
C ASP A 34 -18.54 6.10 4.06
N MET A 35 -18.29 5.14 3.16
CA MET A 35 -16.97 4.57 2.92
C MET A 35 -15.96 5.64 2.44
N LEU A 36 -16.35 6.50 1.49
CA LEU A 36 -15.49 7.55 0.96
C LEU A 36 -15.17 8.62 2.02
N VAL A 37 -16.15 9.01 2.83
CA VAL A 37 -15.94 9.93 3.95
C VAL A 37 -14.97 9.33 4.97
N GLN A 38 -15.12 8.05 5.28
CA GLN A 38 -14.22 7.34 6.19
C GLN A 38 -12.79 7.26 5.63
N GLN A 39 -12.63 6.89 4.36
CA GLN A 39 -11.33 6.84 3.69
C GLN A 39 -10.65 8.22 3.67
N THR A 40 -11.42 9.28 3.38
CA THR A 40 -10.91 10.66 3.39
C THR A 40 -10.41 11.07 4.76
N ARG A 41 -11.13 10.71 5.84
CA ARG A 41 -10.69 10.96 7.22
C ARG A 41 -9.37 10.26 7.53
N TRP A 42 -9.20 9.01 7.10
CA TRP A 42 -7.94 8.28 7.27
C TRP A 42 -6.80 8.90 6.47
N ALA A 43 -7.05 9.28 5.21
CA ALA A 43 -6.06 9.93 4.37
C ALA A 43 -5.59 11.27 4.95
N LEU A 44 -6.52 12.12 5.38
CA LEU A 44 -6.21 13.41 6.02
C LEU A 44 -5.50 13.22 7.38
N GLY A 45 -5.97 12.28 8.19
CA GLY A 45 -5.34 11.94 9.46
C GLY A 45 -3.89 11.50 9.28
N ASN A 46 -3.61 10.71 8.23
CA ASN A 46 -2.27 10.27 7.90
C ASN A 46 -1.39 11.40 7.33
N ALA A 47 -1.92 12.22 6.43
CA ALA A 47 -1.21 13.35 5.83
C ALA A 47 -0.79 14.41 6.85
N ASN A 48 -1.64 14.67 7.86
CA ASN A 48 -1.37 15.66 8.91
C ASN A 48 -0.42 15.13 10.00
N CYS A 49 -0.12 13.83 10.02
CA CYS A 49 0.73 13.25 11.04
C CYS A 49 2.21 13.22 10.60
N PRO A 50 3.16 13.73 11.42
CA PRO A 50 4.60 13.70 11.12
C PRO A 50 5.23 12.30 11.34
N ILE A 51 4.47 11.23 11.05
CA ILE A 51 4.85 9.82 11.30
C ILE A 51 6.13 9.44 10.55
N LYS A 52 6.32 9.91 9.31
CA LYS A 52 7.52 9.60 8.50
C LYS A 52 8.81 10.08 9.16
N VAL A 53 8.82 11.35 9.56
CA VAL A 53 9.98 12.02 10.14
C VAL A 53 10.27 11.43 11.52
N PHE A 54 9.23 11.18 12.31
CA PHE A 54 9.38 10.59 13.64
C PHE A 54 9.83 9.12 13.58
N SER A 55 9.32 8.31 12.66
CA SER A 55 9.68 6.89 12.54
C SER A 55 11.12 6.67 12.08
N LEU A 56 11.60 7.47 11.12
CA LEU A 56 12.96 7.33 10.60
C LEU A 56 14.02 7.79 11.63
N ILE A 57 13.71 8.84 12.40
CA ILE A 57 14.64 9.43 13.38
C ILE A 57 14.62 8.66 14.71
N TYR A 58 13.44 8.29 15.22
CA TYR A 58 13.33 7.62 16.53
C TYR A 58 13.33 6.08 16.46
N GLY A 59 13.07 5.49 15.28
CA GLY A 59 13.03 4.04 15.10
C GLY A 59 14.39 3.35 15.25
N GLY A 60 15.49 4.04 14.96
CA GLY A 60 16.83 3.43 14.90
C GLY A 60 17.44 2.99 16.24
N LEU A 61 16.93 3.47 17.39
CA LEU A 61 17.57 3.23 18.69
C LEU A 61 16.85 2.18 19.57
N ARG A 62 15.54 1.97 19.36
CA ARG A 62 14.71 1.09 20.22
C ARG A 62 13.67 0.23 19.49
N MET A 63 13.55 0.38 18.16
CA MET A 63 12.64 -0.42 17.32
C MET A 63 13.44 -1.17 16.25
N SER A 64 12.86 -2.24 15.70
CA SER A 64 13.51 -2.94 14.60
C SER A 64 13.44 -2.09 13.32
N ILE A 65 14.44 -2.24 12.45
CA ILE A 65 14.50 -1.54 11.16
C ILE A 65 13.25 -1.85 10.33
N LEU A 66 12.83 -3.12 10.29
CA LEU A 66 11.62 -3.56 9.60
C LEU A 66 10.37 -2.82 10.10
N GLN A 67 10.25 -2.67 11.42
CA GLN A 67 9.13 -1.98 12.04
C GLN A 67 9.14 -0.48 11.72
N SER A 68 10.32 0.16 11.74
CA SER A 68 10.47 1.56 11.33
C SER A 68 10.09 1.79 9.86
N MET A 69 10.48 0.86 8.97
CA MET A 69 10.10 0.91 7.55
C MET A 69 8.58 0.80 7.36
N PHE A 70 7.91 -0.10 8.10
CA PHE A 70 6.45 -0.23 8.05
C PHE A 70 5.76 1.08 8.47
N TYR A 71 6.19 1.71 9.56
CA TYR A 71 5.64 2.99 9.99
C TYR A 71 5.89 4.12 8.98
N ALA A 72 7.06 4.15 8.34
CA ALA A 72 7.38 5.12 7.30
C ALA A 72 6.51 4.92 6.04
N GLN A 73 6.27 3.66 5.65
CA GLN A 73 5.42 3.29 4.51
C GLN A 73 3.98 3.76 4.71
N VAL A 74 3.40 3.57 5.89
CA VAL A 74 2.01 3.98 6.14
C VAL A 74 1.87 5.50 6.10
N GLY A 75 2.87 6.24 6.57
CA GLY A 75 2.87 7.70 6.42
C GLY A 75 2.97 8.18 4.96
N SER A 76 3.32 7.31 4.00
CA SER A 76 3.63 7.67 2.61
C SER A 76 2.48 8.38 1.88
N LEU A 77 2.84 9.35 1.03
CA LEU A 77 1.88 10.08 0.19
C LEU A 77 1.70 9.32 -1.12
N TYR A 78 0.95 8.20 -1.06
CA TYR A 78 0.65 7.38 -2.24
C TYR A 78 -0.07 8.16 -3.35
N ILE A 79 -0.68 9.29 -3.02
CA ILE A 79 -1.38 10.14 -4.00
C ILE A 79 -0.45 10.68 -5.09
N VAL A 80 0.82 11.00 -4.76
CA VAL A 80 1.75 11.58 -5.73
C VAL A 80 2.07 10.62 -6.88
N PRO A 81 2.55 9.38 -6.63
CA PRO A 81 2.81 8.44 -7.71
C PRO A 81 1.53 8.02 -8.45
N VAL A 82 0.40 7.87 -7.75
CA VAL A 82 -0.88 7.50 -8.40
C VAL A 82 -1.36 8.60 -9.34
N CYS A 83 -1.33 9.86 -8.93
CA CYS A 83 -1.67 10.98 -9.82
C CYS A 83 -0.71 11.06 -11.01
N GLY A 84 0.59 10.80 -10.81
CA GLY A 84 1.55 10.73 -11.91
C GLY A 84 1.19 9.65 -12.92
N LEU A 85 0.95 8.42 -12.46
CA LEU A 85 0.52 7.31 -13.32
C LEU A 85 -0.84 7.52 -13.97
N ALA A 86 -1.70 8.35 -13.37
CA ALA A 86 -3.03 8.68 -13.89
C ALA A 86 -3.06 9.93 -14.78
N ILE A 87 -1.94 10.63 -15.00
CA ILE A 87 -1.89 11.83 -15.86
C ILE A 87 -0.87 11.64 -16.99
N ILE A 88 0.31 11.08 -16.66
CA ILE A 88 1.41 10.90 -17.61
C ILE A 88 0.98 10.08 -18.84
N PRO A 89 0.29 8.93 -18.72
CA PRO A 89 -0.11 8.14 -19.88
C PRO A 89 -1.09 8.88 -20.78
N GLN A 90 -2.05 9.66 -20.23
CA GLN A 90 -3.01 10.42 -21.03
C GLN A 90 -2.32 11.56 -21.80
N ILE A 91 -1.37 12.24 -21.17
CA ILE A 91 -0.56 13.27 -21.83
C ILE A 91 0.29 12.65 -22.94
N CYS A 92 1.00 11.56 -22.66
CA CYS A 92 1.81 10.85 -23.66
C CYS A 92 0.96 10.36 -24.85
N LEU A 93 -0.27 9.88 -24.59
CA LEU A 93 -1.22 9.50 -25.63
C LEU A 93 -1.60 10.69 -26.53
N LEU A 94 -1.88 11.85 -25.93
CA LEU A 94 -2.27 13.07 -26.66
C LEU A 94 -1.15 13.59 -27.58
N TYR A 95 0.10 13.53 -27.11
CA TYR A 95 1.27 13.96 -27.87
C TYR A 95 1.88 12.88 -28.77
N GLY A 96 1.32 11.66 -28.77
CA GLY A 96 1.83 10.54 -29.56
C GLY A 96 3.22 10.05 -29.13
N ILE A 97 3.61 10.30 -27.88
CA ILE A 97 4.92 9.91 -27.35
C ILE A 97 4.83 8.46 -26.84
N PRO A 98 5.65 7.53 -27.36
CA PRO A 98 5.65 6.14 -26.89
C PRO A 98 6.22 6.05 -25.47
N LEU A 99 5.37 5.67 -24.51
CA LEU A 99 5.74 5.52 -23.09
C LEU A 99 6.53 4.23 -22.81
N TYR A 100 6.28 3.18 -23.59
CA TYR A 100 6.83 1.84 -23.39
C TYR A 100 7.87 1.50 -24.47
N PRO A 101 8.86 0.64 -24.15
CA PRO A 101 9.83 0.17 -25.14
C PRO A 101 9.12 -0.62 -26.25
N LYS A 102 9.63 -0.50 -27.48
CA LYS A 102 9.14 -1.28 -28.62
C LYS A 102 9.48 -2.75 -28.41
N VAL A 103 8.66 -3.67 -28.91
CA VAL A 103 8.88 -5.13 -28.81
C VAL A 103 10.21 -5.55 -29.44
N SER A 104 10.69 -4.79 -30.43
CA SER A 104 12.00 -5.01 -31.07
C SER A 104 13.21 -4.67 -30.20
N ASP A 105 12.99 -3.95 -29.10
CA ASP A 105 14.05 -3.50 -28.19
C ASP A 105 14.31 -4.56 -27.11
N PRO A 106 15.58 -4.95 -26.84
CA PRO A 106 15.91 -5.82 -25.72
C PRO A 106 15.36 -5.35 -24.35
N PHE A 107 15.15 -4.04 -24.15
CA PHE A 107 14.56 -3.51 -22.93
C PHE A 107 13.09 -3.94 -22.71
N PHE A 108 12.38 -4.33 -23.77
CA PHE A 108 11.00 -4.84 -23.66
C PHE A 108 10.93 -6.12 -22.83
N VAL A 109 11.92 -7.01 -22.96
CA VAL A 109 11.96 -8.27 -22.21
C VAL A 109 12.09 -8.00 -20.71
N LEU A 110 12.95 -7.03 -20.33
CA LEU A 110 13.10 -6.62 -18.94
C LEU A 110 11.80 -6.04 -18.39
N PHE A 111 11.14 -5.16 -19.15
CA PHE A 111 9.85 -4.60 -18.77
C PHE A 111 8.77 -5.69 -18.57
N ALA A 112 8.65 -6.61 -19.53
CA ALA A 112 7.70 -7.71 -19.45
C ALA A 112 7.98 -8.62 -18.24
N PHE A 113 9.25 -8.91 -17.96
CA PHE A 113 9.66 -9.71 -16.81
C PHE A 113 9.26 -9.04 -15.48
N ILE A 114 9.53 -7.75 -15.31
CA ILE A 114 9.16 -6.99 -14.10
C ILE A 114 7.63 -6.99 -13.92
N PHE A 115 6.89 -6.75 -15.01
CA PHE A 115 5.43 -6.74 -14.97
C PHE A 115 4.85 -8.10 -14.58
N ILE A 116 5.26 -9.17 -15.26
CA ILE A 116 4.76 -10.53 -15.00
C ILE A 116 5.14 -10.97 -13.57
N SER A 117 6.39 -10.73 -13.15
CA SER A 117 6.83 -11.12 -11.80
C SER A 117 6.04 -10.40 -10.69
N SER A 118 5.70 -9.12 -10.88
CA SER A 118 4.83 -8.38 -9.97
C SER A 118 3.43 -9.01 -9.84
N GLN A 119 2.81 -9.39 -10.96
CA GLN A 119 1.49 -10.02 -10.95
C GLN A 119 1.54 -11.43 -10.34
N CYS A 120 2.56 -12.22 -10.67
CA CYS A 120 2.76 -13.54 -10.07
C CYS A 120 2.96 -13.45 -8.55
N LYS A 121 3.71 -12.45 -8.06
CA LYS A 121 3.91 -12.25 -6.63
C LYS A 121 2.62 -11.93 -5.89
N HIS A 122 1.80 -11.02 -6.44
CA HIS A 122 0.49 -10.69 -5.88
C HIS A 122 -0.42 -11.92 -5.79
N VAL A 123 -0.50 -12.69 -6.87
CA VAL A 123 -1.32 -13.92 -6.90
C VAL A 123 -0.79 -14.97 -5.91
N GLN A 124 0.52 -15.16 -5.84
CA GLN A 124 1.16 -16.07 -4.89
C GLN A 124 0.83 -15.68 -3.43
N GLU A 125 0.84 -14.39 -3.12
CA GLU A 125 0.52 -13.86 -1.80
C GLU A 125 -0.94 -14.15 -1.42
N VAL A 126 -1.90 -13.84 -2.29
CA VAL A 126 -3.34 -14.12 -2.04
C VAL A 126 -3.57 -15.62 -1.80
N PHE A 127 -2.96 -16.49 -2.61
CA PHE A 127 -3.08 -17.93 -2.39
C PHE A 127 -2.42 -18.41 -1.10
N SER A 128 -1.36 -17.75 -0.62
CA SER A 128 -0.71 -18.10 0.65
C SER A 128 -1.58 -17.83 1.87
N TYR A 129 -2.50 -16.86 1.77
CA TYR A 129 -3.52 -16.58 2.78
C TYR A 129 -4.75 -17.52 2.68
N GLY A 130 -4.79 -18.40 1.67
CA GLY A 130 -5.91 -19.33 1.45
C GLY A 130 -7.08 -18.71 0.68
N ASP A 131 -6.91 -17.50 0.14
CA ASP A 131 -7.95 -16.78 -0.58
C ASP A 131 -8.09 -17.24 -2.04
N SER A 132 -9.27 -17.01 -2.60
CA SER A 132 -9.60 -17.39 -3.98
C SER A 132 -9.00 -16.40 -4.99
N PHE A 133 -8.71 -16.87 -6.21
CA PHE A 133 -8.28 -16.03 -7.34
C PHE A 133 -9.22 -14.85 -7.63
N ARG A 134 -10.52 -15.00 -7.34
CA ARG A 134 -11.49 -13.88 -7.47
C ARG A 134 -11.15 -12.72 -6.53
N HIS A 135 -10.66 -13.00 -5.32
CA HIS A 135 -10.24 -11.96 -4.38
C HIS A 135 -9.04 -11.18 -4.93
N ALA A 136 -8.04 -11.87 -5.50
CA ALA A 136 -6.90 -11.22 -6.14
C ALA A 136 -7.30 -10.23 -7.23
N ILE A 137 -8.29 -10.58 -8.07
CA ILE A 137 -8.79 -9.67 -9.12
C ILE A 137 -9.51 -8.46 -8.52
N ILE A 138 -10.29 -8.66 -7.45
CA ILE A 138 -11.02 -7.58 -6.79
C ILE A 138 -10.04 -6.59 -6.16
N GLU A 139 -8.99 -7.07 -5.49
CA GLU A 139 -7.95 -6.23 -4.90
C GLU A 139 -7.23 -5.39 -5.95
N LEU A 140 -6.87 -5.97 -7.10
CA LEU A 140 -6.26 -5.24 -8.22
C LEU A 140 -7.16 -4.15 -8.82
N ARG A 141 -8.48 -4.24 -8.65
CA ARG A 141 -9.43 -3.22 -9.14
C ARG A 141 -9.64 -2.08 -8.15
N VAL A 142 -9.48 -2.36 -6.85
CA VAL A 142 -9.75 -1.42 -5.77
C VAL A 142 -8.49 -0.66 -5.34
N GLY A 143 -7.31 -1.28 -5.44
CA GLY A 143 -6.01 -0.66 -5.18
C GLY A 143 -5.53 0.23 -6.32
#